data_AF-A0A954L0P4-F1
#
_entry.id   AF-A0A954L0P4-F1
#
_cell.length_a   1.000
_cell.length_b   1.000
_cell.length_c   1.000
_cell.angle_alpha   90.00
_cell.angle_beta   90.00
_cell.angle_gamma   90.00
#
_symmetry.space_group_name_H-M   'P 1'
#
loop_
_entity.id
_entity.type
_entity.pdbx_description
1 polymer ?
#
loop_
_entity_poly.entity_id
_entity_poly.type
_entity_poly.pdbx_seq_one_letter_code
_entity_poly.pdbx_strand_id
1 'polypeptide(L)'
;MTDANDQQSKQQQLAALKSQVAALEADLAASPELDQWNHDQFYGTYYGTVGFVYGGIAAMVSLLLNVVCAPIAGKDPLEIIRVYLTFPLGQRALELATESGNQHVVSDGMILALGCCLYIGTGMVLGVLFHWVICRFALTKSVAVRLMWGTGLAVVVWLVNFYGILSWLQPALFKGNWITDTKI
;
A
#
# COMPACT_ATOMS: atom_id res chain seq x y z
N MET A 1 21.03 17.04 72.49
CA MET A 1 19.56 16.87 72.37
C MET A 1 19.06 17.05 70.93
N THR A 2 19.81 17.74 70.06
CA THR A 2 19.45 17.98 68.64
C THR A 2 19.53 16.72 67.77
N ASP A 3 20.54 15.85 67.99
CA ASP A 3 20.76 14.66 67.13
C ASP A 3 19.68 13.58 67.24
N ALA A 4 19.05 13.43 68.41
CA ALA A 4 17.97 12.45 68.62
C ALA A 4 16.70 12.85 67.87
N ASN A 5 16.42 14.16 67.78
CA ASN A 5 15.25 14.68 67.08
C ASN A 5 15.44 14.58 65.55
N ASP A 6 16.67 14.76 65.08
CA ASP A 6 17.03 14.56 63.67
C ASP A 6 16.96 13.09 63.24
N GLN A 7 17.38 12.16 64.10
CA GLN A 7 17.22 10.72 63.83
C GLN A 7 15.75 10.32 63.78
N GLN A 8 14.92 10.84 64.69
CA GLN A 8 13.49 10.55 64.72
C GLN A 8 12.77 11.14 63.49
N SER A 9 13.13 12.36 63.08
CA SER A 9 12.62 12.98 61.84
C SER A 9 12.98 12.15 60.60
N LYS A 10 14.22 11.70 60.49
CA LYS A 10 14.67 10.83 59.38
C LYS A 10 13.93 9.49 59.35
N GLN A 11 13.66 8.89 60.52
CA GLN A 11 12.88 7.64 60.60
C GLN A 11 11.43 7.84 60.15
N GLN A 12 10.80 8.95 60.53
CA GLN A 12 9.45 9.29 60.09
C GLN A 12 9.38 9.53 58.59
N GLN A 13 10.36 10.26 58.02
CA GLN A 13 10.46 10.44 56.58
C GLN A 13 10.66 9.11 55.86
N LEU A 14 11.51 8.23 56.37
CA LEU A 14 11.75 6.91 55.78
C LEU A 14 10.49 6.05 55.78
N ALA A 15 9.72 6.07 56.87
CA ALA A 15 8.43 5.39 56.95
C ALA A 15 7.41 5.96 55.94
N ALA A 16 7.35 7.28 55.81
CA ALA A 16 6.49 7.95 54.83
C ALA A 16 6.88 7.59 53.39
N LEU A 17 8.17 7.62 53.06
CA LEU A 17 8.68 7.23 51.74
C LEU A 17 8.38 5.77 51.44
N LYS A 18 8.57 4.86 52.40
CA LYS A 18 8.23 3.43 52.21
C LYS A 18 6.74 3.24 51.90
N SER A 19 5.86 3.99 52.56
CA SER A 19 4.43 3.92 52.25
C SER A 19 4.11 4.44 50.85
N GLN A 20 4.78 5.52 50.41
CA GLN A 20 4.60 6.07 49.07
C GLN A 20 5.13 5.12 47.99
N VAL A 21 6.28 4.48 48.22
CA VAL A 21 6.82 3.46 47.33
C VAL A 21 5.88 2.27 47.24
N ALA A 22 5.36 1.77 48.37
CA ALA A 22 4.41 0.66 48.36
C ALA A 22 3.10 1.01 47.62
N ALA A 23 2.62 2.24 47.75
CA ALA A 23 1.47 2.72 46.99
C ALA A 23 1.77 2.81 45.48
N LEU A 24 2.94 3.33 45.10
CA LEU A 24 3.36 3.39 43.70
C LEU A 24 3.57 2.00 43.09
N GLU A 25 4.14 1.06 43.84
CA GLU A 25 4.31 -0.33 43.41
C GLU A 25 2.95 -1.02 43.23
N ALA A 26 1.99 -0.76 44.13
CA ALA A 26 0.62 -1.25 44.00
C ALA A 26 -0.09 -0.63 42.78
N ASP A 27 0.09 0.66 42.53
CA ASP A 27 -0.45 1.35 41.36
C ASP A 27 0.19 0.87 40.06
N LEU A 28 1.49 0.57 40.05
CA LEU A 28 2.18 -0.02 38.89
C LEU A 28 1.75 -1.46 38.64
N ALA A 29 1.49 -2.24 39.70
CA ALA A 29 0.97 -3.61 39.59
C ALA A 29 -0.52 -3.65 39.20
N ALA A 30 -1.30 -2.63 39.59
CA ALA A 30 -2.71 -2.49 39.24
C ALA A 30 -2.93 -1.78 37.90
N SER A 31 -1.94 -1.00 37.43
CA SER A 31 -1.93 -0.45 36.09
C SER A 31 -1.81 -1.63 35.12
N PRO A 32 -2.81 -1.90 34.27
CA PRO A 32 -2.59 -2.82 33.17
C PRO A 32 -1.38 -2.30 32.40
N GLU A 33 -0.37 -3.15 32.21
CA GLU A 33 0.84 -2.79 31.46
C GLU A 33 0.43 -1.94 30.27
N LEU A 34 0.99 -0.73 30.17
CA LEU A 34 0.72 0.20 29.08
C LEU A 34 0.92 -0.54 27.77
N ASP A 35 -0.19 -1.03 27.22
CA ASP A 35 -0.37 -1.67 25.93
C ASP A 35 0.94 -2.30 25.43
N GLN A 36 1.40 -3.38 26.08
CA GLN A 36 2.44 -4.22 25.50
C GLN A 36 2.00 -4.48 24.07
N TRP A 37 2.69 -3.88 23.10
CA TRP A 37 2.38 -3.97 21.67
C TRP A 37 2.11 -5.44 21.37
N ASN A 38 0.83 -5.78 21.24
CA ASN A 38 0.41 -7.16 21.29
C ASN A 38 0.67 -7.74 19.89
N HIS A 39 1.90 -8.20 19.66
CA HIS A 39 2.37 -8.75 18.39
C HIS A 39 1.48 -9.90 17.88
N ASP A 40 0.66 -10.49 18.75
CA ASP A 40 -0.26 -11.58 18.42
C ASP A 40 -1.60 -11.10 17.85
N GLN A 41 -1.96 -9.83 18.04
CA GLN A 41 -3.18 -9.27 17.46
C GLN A 41 -2.86 -8.56 16.15
N PHE A 42 -3.51 -9.02 15.08
CA PHE A 42 -3.29 -8.53 13.73
C PHE A 42 -3.76 -7.07 13.60
N TYR A 43 -2.83 -6.12 13.64
CA TYR A 43 -3.09 -4.69 13.42
C TYR A 43 -3.32 -4.38 11.93
N GLY A 44 -4.54 -4.63 11.45
CA GLY A 44 -4.90 -4.45 10.04
C GLY A 44 -4.63 -3.03 9.50
N THR A 45 -4.77 -2.00 10.34
CA THR A 45 -4.47 -0.60 9.98
C THR A 45 -2.97 -0.35 9.78
N TYR A 46 -2.11 -0.92 10.63
CA TYR A 46 -0.66 -0.84 10.49
C TYR A 46 -0.20 -1.52 9.19
N TYR A 47 -0.61 -2.77 8.98
CA TYR A 47 -0.28 -3.52 7.77
C TYR A 47 -0.89 -2.90 6.52
N GLY A 48 -2.05 -2.26 6.63
CA GLY A 48 -2.64 -1.48 5.56
C GLY A 48 -1.74 -0.31 5.14
N THR A 49 -1.31 0.53 6.08
CA THR A 49 -0.44 1.68 5.77
C THR A 49 0.90 1.25 5.19
N VAL A 50 1.51 0.19 5.73
CA VAL A 50 2.78 -0.36 5.23
C VAL A 50 2.60 -0.89 3.80
N GLY A 51 1.53 -1.65 3.55
CA GLY A 51 1.19 -2.14 2.20
C GLY A 51 0.92 -1.01 1.21
N PHE A 52 0.26 0.06 1.64
CA PHE A 52 -0.05 1.23 0.83
C PHE A 52 1.24 1.93 0.34
N VAL A 53 2.20 2.16 1.24
CA VAL A 53 3.49 2.78 0.90
C VAL A 53 4.31 1.87 -0.02
N TYR A 54 4.43 0.58 0.32
CA TYR A 54 5.17 -0.35 -0.54
C TYR A 54 4.54 -0.53 -1.91
N GLY A 55 3.21 -0.55 -1.99
CA GLY A 55 2.47 -0.59 -3.25
C GLY A 55 2.75 0.63 -4.14
N GLY A 56 2.78 1.83 -3.54
CA GLY A 56 3.15 3.05 -4.25
C GLY A 56 4.59 3.02 -4.78
N ILE A 57 5.55 2.60 -3.96
CA ILE A 57 6.96 2.46 -4.38
C ILE A 57 7.09 1.43 -5.51
N ALA A 58 6.46 0.27 -5.37
CA ALA A 58 6.49 -0.77 -6.39
C ALA A 58 5.89 -0.28 -7.72
N ALA A 59 4.79 0.48 -7.68
CA ALA A 59 4.19 1.07 -8.87
C ALA A 59 5.09 2.14 -9.50
N MET A 60 5.75 2.99 -8.72
CA MET A 60 6.72 3.95 -9.26
C MET A 60 7.88 3.24 -9.97
N VAL A 61 8.43 2.18 -9.36
CA VAL A 61 9.49 1.38 -9.98
C VAL A 61 8.98 0.70 -11.26
N SER A 62 7.78 0.13 -11.23
CA SER A 62 7.18 -0.51 -12.40
C SER A 62 6.93 0.49 -13.54
N LEU A 63 6.45 1.69 -13.22
CA LEU A 63 6.25 2.77 -14.18
C LEU A 63 7.58 3.18 -14.82
N LEU A 64 8.64 3.38 -14.02
CA LEU A 64 9.98 3.71 -14.51
C LEU A 64 10.52 2.62 -15.45
N LEU A 65 10.38 1.36 -15.06
CA LEU A 65 10.80 0.24 -15.91
C LEU A 65 10.01 0.20 -17.22
N ASN A 66 8.69 0.44 -17.18
CA ASN A 66 7.88 0.52 -18.40
C ASN A 66 8.31 1.67 -19.31
N VAL A 67 8.61 2.86 -18.75
CA VAL A 67 9.05 4.03 -19.53
C VAL A 67 10.43 3.78 -20.15
N VAL A 68 11.36 3.15 -19.43
CA VAL A 68 12.72 2.88 -19.93
C VAL A 68 12.75 1.69 -20.90
N CYS A 69 11.91 0.67 -20.70
CA CYS A 69 11.86 -0.51 -21.54
C CYS A 69 10.98 -0.35 -22.79
N ALA A 70 9.99 0.55 -22.79
CA ALA A 70 9.12 0.78 -23.95
C ALA A 70 9.90 1.19 -25.23
N PRO A 71 10.90 2.09 -25.19
CA PRO A 71 11.74 2.41 -26.35
C PRO A 71 12.53 1.21 -26.87
N ILE A 72 12.98 0.33 -25.96
CA ILE A 72 13.72 -0.90 -26.33
C ILE A 72 12.79 -1.87 -27.07
N ALA A 73 11.50 -1.89 -26.73
CA ALA A 73 10.47 -2.68 -27.39
C ALA A 73 9.82 -1.98 -28.61
N GLY A 74 10.31 -0.79 -29.00
CA GLY A 74 9.78 -0.02 -30.13
C GLY A 74 8.37 0.54 -29.93
N LYS A 75 7.91 0.66 -28.68
CA LYS A 75 6.58 1.19 -28.32
C LYS A 75 6.69 2.56 -27.68
N ASP A 76 5.68 3.40 -27.89
CA ASP A 76 5.61 4.71 -27.25
C ASP A 76 5.20 4.53 -25.77
N PRO A 77 6.00 5.02 -24.79
CA PRO A 77 5.67 4.93 -23.36
C PRO A 77 4.29 5.50 -23.02
N LEU A 78 3.79 6.46 -23.80
CA LEU A 78 2.48 7.08 -23.59
C LEU A 78 1.31 6.14 -23.93
N GLU A 79 1.54 5.10 -24.75
CA GLU A 79 0.49 4.17 -25.17
C GLU A 79 -0.04 3.32 -24.00
N ILE A 80 0.85 2.82 -23.13
CA ILE A 80 0.46 2.06 -21.94
C ILE A 80 -0.39 2.90 -20.99
N ILE A 81 0.00 4.17 -20.80
CA ILE A 81 -0.70 5.10 -19.91
C ILE A 81 -2.08 5.47 -20.47
N ARG A 82 -2.19 5.62 -21.79
CA ARG A 82 -3.47 5.85 -22.49
C ARG A 82 -4.45 4.68 -22.33
N VAL A 83 -3.98 3.44 -22.43
CA VAL A 83 -4.82 2.25 -22.21
C VAL A 83 -5.35 2.18 -20.76
N TYR A 84 -4.55 2.59 -19.78
CA TYR A 84 -5.01 2.69 -18.39
C TYR A 84 -6.07 3.77 -18.19
N LEU A 85 -6.01 4.86 -18.95
CA LEU A 85 -6.99 5.97 -18.89
C LEU A 85 -8.31 5.66 -19.59
N THR A 86 -8.35 4.76 -20.57
CA THR A 86 -9.61 4.28 -21.16
C THR A 86 -10.51 3.57 -20.16
N PHE A 87 -9.97 3.06 -19.04
CA PHE A 87 -10.77 2.36 -18.04
C PHE A 87 -11.69 3.29 -17.20
N PRO A 88 -11.21 4.44 -16.68
CA PRO A 88 -12.08 5.44 -16.02
C PRO A 88 -12.76 6.45 -16.97
N LEU A 89 -12.17 6.79 -18.12
CA LEU A 89 -12.70 7.81 -19.04
C LEU A 89 -13.45 7.23 -20.24
N GLY A 90 -13.44 5.91 -20.44
CA GLY A 90 -14.10 5.25 -21.56
C GLY A 90 -13.57 5.71 -22.93
N GLN A 91 -14.44 5.71 -23.93
CA GLN A 91 -14.14 6.04 -25.33
C GLN A 91 -13.53 7.45 -25.53
N ARG A 92 -13.73 8.36 -24.56
CA ARG A 92 -13.18 9.73 -24.60
C ARG A 92 -11.66 9.80 -24.49
N ALA A 93 -11.01 8.80 -23.90
CA ALA A 93 -9.54 8.72 -23.89
C ALA A 93 -8.97 8.37 -25.27
N LEU A 94 -9.75 7.69 -26.14
CA LEU A 94 -9.38 7.42 -27.53
C LEU A 94 -9.62 8.64 -28.43
N GLU A 95 -10.72 9.37 -28.21
CA GLU A 95 -11.03 10.62 -28.93
C GLU A 95 -9.97 11.70 -28.64
N LEU A 96 -9.51 11.81 -27.39
CA LEU A 96 -8.39 12.68 -26.98
C LEU A 96 -7.05 12.34 -27.66
N ALA A 97 -6.86 11.10 -28.14
CA ALA A 97 -5.64 10.66 -28.81
C ALA A 97 -5.72 10.74 -30.35
N THR A 98 -6.94 10.67 -30.91
CA THR A 98 -7.17 10.62 -32.36
C THR A 98 -7.16 12.03 -32.99
N GLU A 99 -7.47 13.08 -32.23
CA GLU A 99 -7.34 14.48 -32.67
C GLU A 99 -5.90 15.01 -32.51
N SER A 100 -4.93 14.35 -33.15
CA SER A 100 -3.56 14.88 -33.32
C SER A 100 -3.49 16.10 -34.27
N GLY A 101 -4.61 16.77 -34.52
CA GLY A 101 -4.70 17.86 -35.48
C GLY A 101 -5.81 18.84 -35.10
N ASN A 102 -5.41 19.90 -34.41
CA ASN A 102 -6.22 21.08 -34.08
C ASN A 102 -7.47 20.84 -33.22
N GLN A 103 -7.35 21.29 -31.96
CA GLN A 103 -8.40 21.92 -31.17
C GLN A 103 -9.28 21.00 -30.30
N HIS A 104 -8.79 20.56 -29.12
CA HIS A 104 -9.28 21.05 -27.80
C HIS A 104 -8.72 20.40 -26.49
N VAL A 105 -8.37 21.30 -25.53
CA VAL A 105 -8.71 21.34 -24.07
C VAL A 105 -7.84 20.64 -23.01
N VAL A 106 -7.13 19.54 -23.27
CA VAL A 106 -6.31 18.87 -22.23
C VAL A 106 -4.88 18.70 -22.71
N SER A 107 -3.90 19.24 -21.97
CA SER A 107 -2.48 19.08 -22.31
C SER A 107 -2.06 17.62 -22.16
N ASP A 108 -1.21 17.12 -23.06
CA ASP A 108 -0.61 15.79 -22.96
C ASP A 108 0.02 15.53 -21.58
N GLY A 109 0.57 16.58 -20.95
CA GLY A 109 1.08 16.52 -19.58
C GLY A 109 0.02 16.24 -18.51
N MET A 110 -1.22 16.69 -18.70
CA MET A 110 -2.32 16.43 -17.77
C MET A 110 -2.86 15.00 -17.93
N ILE A 111 -2.91 14.47 -19.15
CA ILE A 111 -3.20 13.05 -19.43
C ILE A 111 -2.15 12.17 -18.76
N LEU A 112 -0.86 12.50 -18.95
CA LEU A 112 0.24 11.78 -18.33
C LEU A 112 0.19 11.83 -16.79
N ALA A 113 -0.08 13.00 -16.21
CA ALA A 113 -0.21 13.16 -14.77
C ALA A 113 -1.37 12.34 -14.19
N LEU A 114 -2.55 12.37 -14.84
CA LEU A 114 -3.70 11.56 -14.44
C LEU A 114 -3.41 10.07 -14.52
N GLY A 115 -2.78 9.63 -15.60
CA GLY A 115 -2.40 8.24 -15.78
C GLY A 115 -1.37 7.77 -14.76
N CYS A 116 -0.37 8.60 -14.45
CA CYS A 116 0.63 8.33 -13.41
C CYS A 116 -0.01 8.23 -12.02
N CYS A 117 -0.86 9.19 -11.66
CA CYS A 117 -1.58 9.18 -10.38
C CYS A 117 -2.49 7.95 -10.25
N LEU A 118 -3.19 7.57 -11.33
CA LEU A 118 -4.05 6.39 -11.34
C LEU A 118 -3.23 5.10 -11.21
N TYR A 119 -2.10 5.02 -11.91
CA TYR A 119 -1.19 3.87 -11.87
C TYR A 119 -0.57 3.69 -10.49
N ILE A 120 -0.08 4.77 -9.89
CA ILE A 120 0.47 4.75 -8.52
C ILE A 120 -0.65 4.41 -7.53
N GLY A 121 -1.81 5.06 -7.62
CA GLY A 121 -2.94 4.83 -6.73
C GLY A 121 -3.45 3.37 -6.76
N THR A 122 -3.55 2.78 -7.95
CA THR A 122 -3.89 1.35 -8.08
C THR A 122 -2.82 0.45 -7.46
N GLY A 123 -1.53 0.78 -7.64
CA GLY A 123 -0.43 0.11 -6.97
C GLY A 123 -0.50 0.18 -5.44
N MET A 124 -0.86 1.34 -4.89
CA MET A 124 -1.02 1.52 -3.45
C MET A 124 -2.17 0.67 -2.89
N VAL A 125 -3.33 0.66 -3.55
CA VAL A 125 -4.49 -0.16 -3.14
C VAL A 125 -4.19 -1.65 -3.24
N LEU A 126 -3.57 -2.10 -4.34
CA LEU A 126 -3.13 -3.48 -4.49
C LEU A 126 -2.07 -3.86 -3.44
N GLY A 127 -1.17 -2.93 -3.12
CA GLY A 127 -0.15 -3.11 -2.09
C GLY A 127 -0.74 -3.36 -0.70
N VAL A 128 -1.81 -2.63 -0.34
CA VAL A 128 -2.58 -2.89 0.89
C VAL A 128 -3.08 -4.34 0.91
N LEU A 129 -3.77 -4.77 -0.15
CA LEU A 129 -4.34 -6.12 -0.23
C LEU A 129 -3.25 -7.20 -0.16
N PHE A 130 -2.17 -7.03 -0.92
CA PHE A 130 -1.07 -7.99 -0.96
C PHE A 130 -0.37 -8.12 0.39
N HIS A 131 -0.03 -6.99 1.00
CA HIS A 131 0.63 -6.98 2.29
C HIS A 131 -0.28 -7.54 3.39
N TRP A 132 -1.57 -7.22 3.34
CA TRP A 132 -2.56 -7.75 4.28
C TRP A 132 -2.69 -9.28 4.18
N VAL A 133 -2.78 -9.83 2.96
CA VAL A 133 -2.85 -11.28 2.72
C VAL A 133 -1.55 -11.99 3.15
N ILE A 134 -0.39 -11.46 2.76
CA ILE A 134 0.90 -12.06 3.14
C ILE A 134 1.08 -12.03 4.65
N CYS A 135 0.76 -10.91 5.30
CA CYS A 135 0.80 -10.83 6.75
C CYS A 135 -0.18 -11.82 7.39
N ARG A 136 -1.40 -11.95 6.86
CA ARG A 136 -2.40 -12.85 7.43
C ARG A 136 -2.01 -14.34 7.38
N PHE A 137 -1.28 -14.76 6.34
CA PHE A 137 -0.95 -16.18 6.11
C PHE A 137 0.52 -16.55 6.34
N ALA A 138 1.44 -15.58 6.33
CA ALA A 138 2.88 -15.81 6.35
C ALA A 138 3.67 -14.96 7.37
N LEU A 139 2.99 -14.36 8.37
CA LEU A 139 3.63 -13.53 9.41
C LEU A 139 4.78 -14.26 10.11
N THR A 140 4.60 -15.54 10.46
CA THR A 140 5.58 -16.36 11.20
C THR A 140 6.44 -17.27 10.32
N LYS A 141 6.32 -17.15 8.99
CA LYS A 141 7.01 -18.04 8.03
C LYS A 141 8.26 -17.39 7.47
N SER A 142 9.17 -18.21 6.95
CA SER A 142 10.44 -17.78 6.36
C SER A 142 10.24 -16.88 5.14
N VAL A 143 11.26 -16.07 4.82
CA VAL A 143 11.25 -15.16 3.66
C VAL A 143 10.91 -15.89 2.34
N ALA A 144 11.38 -17.12 2.17
CA ALA A 144 11.08 -17.93 0.99
C ALA A 144 9.58 -18.23 0.84
N VAL A 145 8.86 -18.50 1.94
CA VAL A 145 7.41 -18.73 1.92
C VAL A 145 6.66 -17.44 1.59
N ARG A 146 7.12 -16.29 2.10
CA ARG A 146 6.56 -14.98 1.76
C ARG A 146 6.75 -14.65 0.27
N LEU A 147 7.91 -14.98 -0.28
CA LEU A 147 8.19 -14.86 -1.72
C LEU A 147 7.24 -15.72 -2.56
N MET A 148 7.03 -16.99 -2.18
CA MET A 148 6.06 -17.86 -2.88
C MET A 148 4.64 -17.29 -2.86
N TRP A 149 4.19 -16.77 -1.71
CA TRP A 149 2.88 -16.10 -1.62
C TRP A 149 2.82 -14.84 -2.49
N GLY A 150 3.89 -14.03 -2.50
CA GLY A 150 4.00 -12.87 -3.37
C GLY A 150 3.90 -13.24 -4.85
N THR A 151 4.64 -14.27 -5.28
CA THR A 151 4.58 -14.78 -6.67
C THR A 151 3.20 -15.34 -7.00
N GLY A 152 2.60 -16.11 -6.08
CA GLY A 152 1.24 -16.64 -6.26
C GLY A 152 0.20 -15.52 -6.42
N LEU A 153 0.25 -14.49 -5.57
CA LEU A 153 -0.62 -13.32 -5.67
C LEU A 153 -0.41 -12.54 -6.96
N ALA A 154 0.84 -12.38 -7.40
CA ALA A 154 1.16 -11.74 -8.68
C ALA A 154 0.56 -12.52 -9.86
N VAL A 155 0.66 -13.85 -9.86
CA VAL A 155 0.04 -14.72 -10.87
C VAL A 155 -1.48 -14.61 -10.82
N VAL A 156 -2.09 -14.57 -9.63
CA VAL A 156 -3.54 -14.38 -9.49
C VAL A 156 -3.98 -13.03 -10.06
N VAL A 157 -3.28 -11.94 -9.72
CA VAL A 157 -3.60 -10.62 -10.30
C VAL A 157 -3.43 -10.62 -11.81
N TRP A 158 -2.36 -11.24 -12.32
CA TRP A 158 -2.17 -11.38 -13.76
C TRP A 158 -3.32 -12.15 -14.42
N LEU A 159 -3.76 -13.27 -13.82
CA LEU A 159 -4.88 -14.05 -14.32
C LEU A 159 -6.18 -13.25 -14.31
N VAL A 160 -6.49 -12.56 -13.21
CA VAL A 160 -7.70 -11.73 -13.11
C VAL A 160 -7.66 -10.58 -14.12
N ASN A 161 -6.51 -9.94 -14.29
CA ASN A 161 -6.39 -8.80 -15.21
C ASN A 161 -6.49 -9.26 -16.68
N PHE A 162 -5.77 -10.31 -17.06
CA PHE A 162 -5.76 -10.80 -18.44
C PHE A 162 -7.05 -11.56 -18.82
N TYR A 163 -7.48 -12.51 -17.97
CA TYR A 163 -8.63 -13.37 -18.25
C TYR A 163 -9.96 -12.79 -17.76
N GLY A 164 -9.96 -12.05 -16.66
CA GLY A 164 -11.18 -11.42 -16.15
C GLY A 164 -11.48 -10.09 -16.84
N ILE A 165 -10.50 -9.17 -16.83
CA ILE A 165 -10.72 -7.81 -17.30
C ILE A 165 -10.64 -7.71 -18.82
N LEU A 166 -9.50 -8.09 -19.40
CA LEU A 166 -9.24 -7.84 -20.83
C LEU A 166 -10.07 -8.73 -21.76
N SER A 167 -10.26 -10.01 -21.42
CA SER A 167 -10.94 -10.96 -22.31
C SER A 167 -12.44 -11.13 -22.04
N TRP A 168 -12.97 -10.67 -20.90
CA TRP A 168 -14.40 -10.81 -20.56
C TRP A 168 -15.07 -9.47 -20.27
N LEU A 169 -14.59 -8.73 -19.27
CA LEU A 169 -15.25 -7.50 -18.82
C LEU A 169 -15.22 -6.39 -19.87
N GLN A 170 -14.06 -6.17 -20.48
CA GLN A 170 -13.88 -5.15 -21.51
C GLN A 170 -14.72 -5.43 -22.78
N PRO A 171 -14.72 -6.64 -23.37
CA PRO A 171 -15.58 -6.92 -24.51
C PRO A 171 -17.07 -6.91 -24.18
N ALA A 172 -17.47 -7.28 -22.95
CA ALA A 172 -18.86 -7.22 -22.52
C ALA A 172 -19.37 -5.77 -22.36
N LEU A 173 -18.53 -4.85 -21.87
CA LEU A 173 -18.90 -3.45 -21.65
C LEU A 173 -18.76 -2.56 -22.89
N PHE A 174 -17.77 -2.81 -23.74
CA PHE A 174 -17.43 -1.92 -24.86
C PHE A 174 -17.59 -2.54 -26.25
N LYS A 175 -18.16 -3.76 -26.36
CA LYS A 175 -18.50 -4.44 -27.63
C LYS A 175 -17.37 -4.50 -28.67
N GLY A 176 -16.10 -4.60 -28.24
CA GLY A 176 -14.96 -4.71 -29.15
C GLY A 176 -13.77 -5.45 -28.53
N ASN A 177 -13.14 -6.33 -29.31
CA ASN A 177 -11.93 -7.10 -28.99
C ASN A 177 -10.63 -6.41 -29.48
N TRP A 178 -10.59 -5.08 -29.45
CA TRP A 178 -9.54 -4.25 -30.06
C TRP A 178 -8.14 -4.42 -29.45
N ILE A 179 -8.00 -5.00 -28.25
CA ILE A 179 -6.69 -5.31 -27.63
C ILE A 179 -6.18 -6.71 -28.01
N THR A 180 -7.07 -7.65 -28.32
CA THR A 180 -6.70 -9.05 -28.63
C THR A 180 -6.72 -9.36 -30.13
N ASP A 181 -7.34 -8.51 -30.95
CA ASP A 181 -7.43 -8.69 -32.39
C ASP A 181 -6.28 -7.96 -33.07
N THR A 182 -5.22 -8.69 -33.44
CA THR A 182 -4.05 -8.21 -34.17
C THR A 182 -4.28 -8.04 -35.67
N LYS A 183 -5.55 -7.98 -36.10
CA LYS A 183 -5.89 -7.74 -37.51
C LYS A 183 -6.07 -6.24 -37.75
N ILE A 184 -4.95 -5.62 -38.12
CA ILE A 184 -4.96 -4.50 -39.07
C ILE A 184 -4.95 -5.11 -40.47
#